data_AF-A0A1C3CUY1-F1
#
_entry.id   AF-A0A1C3CUY1-F1
#
_cell.length_a   1.000
_cell.length_b   1.000
_cell.length_c   1.000
_cell.angle_alpha   90.00
_cell.angle_beta   90.00
_cell.angle_gamma   90.00
#
_symmetry.space_group_name_H-M   'P 1'
#
loop_
_entity.id
_entity.type
_entity.pdbx_description
1 polymer ?
#
loop_
_entity_poly.entity_id
_entity_poly.type
_entity_poly.pdbx_seq_one_letter_code
_entity_poly.pdbx_strand_id
1 'polypeptide(L)' 'MKIYMSDIRKAKMCARGSRAFFLAQGWDYQDFLVNGIDLDIVEQANDAMAQQVVEYVKNGRKQ' A
#
# COMPACT_ATOMS: atom_id res chain seq x y z
N MET A 1 10.36 4.51 -2.43
CA MET A 1 10.41 3.02 -2.38
C MET A 1 9.02 2.55 -2.75
N LYS A 2 8.85 1.75 -3.79
CA LYS A 2 7.51 1.47 -4.30
C LYS A 2 6.87 0.24 -3.67
N ILE A 3 5.60 0.38 -3.33
CA ILE A 3 4.70 -0.67 -2.87
C ILE A 3 3.95 -1.17 -4.11
N TYR A 4 3.92 -2.49 -4.27
CA TYR A 4 3.12 -3.15 -5.30
C TYR A 4 2.08 -4.07 -4.67
N MET A 5 1.15 -4.53 -5.50
CA MET A 5 0.11 -5.47 -5.10
C MET A 5 0.68 -6.76 -4.48
N SER A 6 1.88 -7.18 -4.89
CA SER A 6 2.61 -8.30 -4.28
C SER A 6 2.94 -8.05 -2.81
N ASP A 7 3.38 -6.84 -2.47
CA ASP A 7 3.73 -6.47 -1.10
C ASP A 7 2.46 -6.40 -0.23
N ILE A 8 1.37 -5.82 -0.77
CA ILE A 8 0.06 -5.80 -0.11
C ILE A 8 -0.44 -7.22 0.21
N ARG A 9 -0.35 -8.14 -0.75
CA ARG A 9 -0.76 -9.55 -0.52
C ARG A 9 0.08 -10.20 0.56
N LYS A 10 1.40 -9.96 0.57
CA LYS A 10 2.28 -10.52 1.60
C LYS A 10 2.06 -9.86 2.97
N ALA A 11 1.60 -8.62 3.01
CA ALA A 11 1.16 -7.92 4.22
C ALA A 11 -0.16 -8.46 4.79
N LYS A 12 -0.71 -9.55 4.24
CA LYS A 12 -2.02 -10.14 4.59
C LYS A 12 -3.19 -9.15 4.46
N MET A 13 -3.04 -8.10 3.65
CA MET A 13 -4.11 -7.20 3.31
C MET A 13 -4.99 -7.80 2.20
N CYS A 14 -6.30 -7.73 2.41
CA CYS A 14 -7.28 -8.12 1.40
C CYS A 14 -7.32 -7.06 0.29
N ALA A 15 -7.37 -7.49 -0.98
CA ALA A 15 -7.51 -6.57 -2.12
C ALA A 15 -8.71 -5.62 -2.00
N ARG A 16 -9.77 -6.05 -1.31
CA ARG A 16 -10.96 -5.23 -1.03
C ARG A 16 -10.66 -4.06 -0.08
N GLY A 17 -9.84 -4.29 0.94
CA GLY A 17 -9.41 -3.26 1.90
C GLY A 17 -8.48 -2.26 1.23
N SER A 18 -7.50 -2.75 0.48
CA SER A 18 -6.59 -1.88 -0.29
C SER A 18 -7.37 -1.03 -1.30
N ARG A 19 -8.30 -1.61 -2.06
CA ARG A 19 -9.13 -0.84 -3.00
C ARG A 19 -9.95 0.25 -2.29
N ALA A 20 -10.55 -0.07 -1.14
CA ALA A 20 -11.30 0.91 -0.35
C ALA A 20 -10.40 2.05 0.17
N PHE A 21 -9.18 1.73 0.59
CA PHE A 21 -8.19 2.71 1.02
C PHE A 21 -7.74 3.64 -0.10
N PHE A 22 -7.43 3.10 -1.28
CA PHE A 22 -7.11 3.92 -2.47
C PHE A 22 -8.28 4.86 -2.83
N LEU A 23 -9.51 4.36 -2.75
CA LEU A 23 -10.70 5.17 -3.00
C LEU A 23 -10.87 6.28 -1.95
N ALA A 24 -10.65 5.99 -0.67
CA ALA A 24 -10.75 6.96 0.42
C ALA A 24 -9.70 8.07 0.32
N GLN A 25 -8.50 7.74 -0.17
CA GLN A 25 -7.41 8.69 -0.40
C GLN A 25 -7.51 9.42 -1.75
N GLY A 26 -8.44 9.02 -2.62
CA GLY A 26 -8.58 9.57 -3.97
C GLY A 26 -7.44 9.17 -4.91
N TRP A 27 -6.74 8.07 -4.63
CA TRP A 27 -5.64 7.57 -5.44
C TRP A 27 -6.14 6.66 -6.55
N ASP A 28 -5.43 6.69 -7.67
CA ASP A 28 -5.76 5.83 -8.80
C ASP A 28 -5.24 4.40 -8.57
N TYR A 29 -6.16 3.51 -8.23
CA TYR A 29 -5.85 2.10 -8.02
C TYR A 29 -5.37 1.41 -9.31
N GLN A 30 -5.78 1.91 -10.48
CA GLN A 30 -5.40 1.34 -11.76
C GLN A 30 -3.97 1.73 -12.12
N ASP A 31 -3.59 2.98 -11.87
CA ASP A 31 -2.20 3.43 -11.96
C ASP A 31 -1.29 2.67 -10.99
N PHE A 32 -1.74 2.46 -9.75
CA PHE A 32 -1.02 1.64 -8.77
C PHE A 32 -0.73 0.20 -9.24
N LEU A 33 -1.65 -0.44 -9.95
CA LEU A 33 -1.43 -1.80 -10.45
C LEU A 33 -0.32 -1.88 -11.50
N VAL A 34 -0.10 -0.80 -12.26
CA VAL A 34 0.90 -0.73 -13.33
C VAL A 34 2.22 -0.15 -12.82
N ASN A 35 2.14 1.01 -12.16
CA ASN A 35 3.29 1.83 -11.76
C ASN A 35 3.70 1.65 -10.29
N GLY A 36 2.86 1.01 -9.47
CA GLY A 36 2.99 0.99 -8.01
C GLY A 36 2.68 2.34 -7.37
N ILE A 37 2.72 2.40 -6.04
CA ILE A 37 2.61 3.65 -5.28
C ILE A 37 3.87 3.86 -4.46
N ASP A 38 4.31 5.10 -4.32
CA ASP A 38 5.44 5.40 -3.45
C ASP A 38 5.05 5.31 -1.98
N LEU A 39 5.92 4.68 -1.22
CA LEU A 39 5.76 4.47 0.21
C LEU A 39 5.61 5.78 0.97
N ASP A 40 6.29 6.86 0.56
CA ASP A 40 6.13 8.19 1.14
C ASP A 40 4.71 8.74 0.99
N ILE A 41 4.05 8.49 -0.14
CA ILE A 41 2.66 8.91 -0.36
C ILE A 41 1.74 8.13 0.60
N VAL A 42 1.99 6.84 0.76
CA VAL A 42 1.25 5.99 1.69
C VAL A 42 1.50 6.38 3.15
N GLU A 43 2.73 6.75 3.49
CA GLU A 43 3.10 7.22 4.83
C GLU A 43 2.46 8.57 5.15
N GLN A 44 2.34 9.46 4.16
CA GLN A 44 1.67 10.77 4.32
C GLN A 44 0.15 10.68 4.50
N ALA A 45 -0.49 9.60 4.06
CA ALA A 45 -1.93 9.41 4.24
C ALA A 45 -2.36 9.32 5.73
N ASN A 46 -1.40 9.08 6.64
CA ASN A 46 -1.60 8.99 8.09
C ASN A 46 -2.81 8.13 8.51
N ASP A 47 -3.03 7.04 7.77
CA ASP A 47 -4.12 6.10 7.99
C ASP A 47 -3.58 4.82 8.64
N ALA A 48 -4.34 4.21 9.55
CA ALA A 48 -3.93 3.00 10.25
C ALA A 48 -3.66 1.82 9.29
N MET A 49 -4.42 1.73 8.20
CA MET A 49 -4.21 0.72 7.15
C MET A 49 -2.93 1.00 6.39
N ALA A 50 -2.67 2.27 6.07
CA ALA A 50 -1.46 2.71 5.37
C ALA A 50 -0.20 2.38 6.19
N GLN A 51 -0.22 2.69 7.48
CA GLN A 51 0.87 2.41 8.40
C GLN A 51 1.18 0.92 8.49
N GLN A 52 0.17 0.04 8.53
CA GLN A 52 0.40 -1.41 8.50
C GLN A 52 1.10 -1.88 7.22
N VAL A 53 0.73 -1.34 6.05
CA VAL A 53 1.40 -1.69 4.79
C VAL A 53 2.81 -1.12 4.76
N VAL A 54 3.01 0.12 5.20
CA VAL A 54 4.32 0.78 5.28
C VAL A 54 5.25 0.02 6.22
N GLU A 55 4.78 -0.35 7.41
CA GLU A 55 5.52 -1.16 8.37
C GLU A 55 5.83 -2.54 7.78
N TYR A 56 4.88 -3.20 7.12
CA TYR A 56 5.16 -4.47 6.46
C TYR A 56 6.22 -4.33 5.35
N VAL A 57 6.16 -3.28 4.54
CA VAL A 57 7.13 -3.06 3.47
C VAL A 57 8.51 -2.69 4.05
N LYS A 58 8.55 -1.93 5.15
CA LYS A 58 9.78 -1.54 5.86
C LYS A 58 10.40 -2.73 6.63
N ASN A 59 9.60 -3.56 7.31
CA ASN A 59 10.08 -4.70 8.10
C ASN A 59 10.18 -6.03 7.32
N GLY A 60 9.25 -6.28 6.39
CA GLY A 60 9.07 -7.55 5.67
C GLY A 60 9.83 -7.68 4.34
N ARG A 61 10.63 -6.67 3.96
CA ARG A 61 11.67 -6.81 2.91
C ARG A 61 13.02 -7.30 3.44
N LYS A 62 13.12 -7.65 4.74
CA LYS A 62 14.25 -8.41 5.26
C LYS A 62 14.09 -9.88 4.83
N GLN A 63 14.77 -10.17 3.71
CA GLN A 63 15.25 -11.46 3.17
C GLN A 63 14.43 -12.72 3.47
#